data_AF-A0A1C6TKA6-F1
#
_entry.id   AF-A0A1C6TKA6-F1
#
_cell.length_a   1.000
_cell.length_b   1.000
_cell.length_c   1.000
_cell.angle_alpha   90.00
_cell.angle_beta   90.00
_cell.angle_gamma   90.00
#
_symmetry.space_group_name_H-M   'P 1'
#
loop_
_entity.id
_entity.type
_entity.pdbx_description
1 polymer ?
#
loop_
_entity_poly.entity_id
_entity_poly.type
_entity_poly.pdbx_seq_one_letter_code
_entity_poly.pdbx_strand_id
1 'polypeptide(L)'
;MTDPAPPQRYRLHIFDGAYEVLHKRIFIVTLDLTLPGYEGILDRHLQALTRAALAAHEPMSAPRLEVRDAVTGALVLDWSGA
;
A
#
# COMPACT_ATOMS: atom_id res chain seq x y z
N MET A 1 -14.37 -26.76 -3.09
CA MET A 1 -14.14 -25.72 -4.10
C MET A 1 -14.60 -24.42 -3.44
N THR A 2 -13.67 -23.67 -2.87
CA THR A 2 -13.98 -22.37 -2.25
C THR A 2 -13.98 -21.36 -3.38
N ASP A 3 -15.12 -20.72 -3.61
CA ASP A 3 -15.25 -19.60 -4.55
C ASP A 3 -14.19 -18.55 -4.19
N PRO A 4 -13.35 -18.07 -5.13
CA PRO A 4 -12.43 -16.99 -4.83
C PRO A 4 -13.27 -15.79 -4.38
N ALA A 5 -13.02 -15.32 -3.15
CA ALA A 5 -13.72 -14.17 -2.62
C ALA A 5 -13.64 -13.02 -3.64
N PRO A 6 -14.74 -12.29 -3.89
CA PRO A 6 -14.73 -11.23 -4.88
C PRO A 6 -13.62 -10.21 -4.53
N PRO A 7 -12.88 -9.70 -5.52
CA PRO A 7 -11.78 -8.78 -5.28
C PRO A 7 -12.27 -7.56 -4.50
N GLN A 8 -11.74 -7.38 -3.29
CA GLN A 8 -12.21 -6.37 -2.36
C GLN A 8 -11.47 -5.04 -2.60
N ARG A 9 -12.15 -3.92 -2.34
CA ARG A 9 -11.51 -2.60 -2.45
C ARG A 9 -10.75 -2.31 -1.18
N TYR A 10 -9.49 -1.93 -1.34
CA TYR A 10 -8.62 -1.55 -0.25
C TYR A 10 -8.07 -0.15 -0.47
N ARG A 11 -7.75 0.52 0.64
CA ARG A 11 -7.06 1.80 0.66
C ARG A 11 -5.61 1.53 1.04
N LEU A 12 -4.70 1.99 0.20
CA LEU A 12 -3.28 2.01 0.49
C LEU A 12 -2.95 3.37 1.09
N HIS A 13 -2.43 3.35 2.31
CA HIS A 13 -1.85 4.49 2.98
C HIS A 13 -0.34 4.33 2.92
N ILE A 14 0.37 5.29 2.32
CA ILE A 14 1.82 5.24 2.21
C ILE A 14 2.43 6.34 3.06
N PHE A 15 3.46 6.02 3.82
CA PHE A 15 4.20 6.98 4.62
C PHE A 15 5.65 6.56 4.78
N ASP A 16 6.51 7.50 5.17
CA ASP A 16 7.83 7.15 5.66
C ASP A 16 7.71 6.83 7.15
N GLY A 17 8.12 5.62 7.55
CA GLY A 17 8.11 5.17 8.93
C GLY A 17 8.99 6.01 9.86
N ALA A 18 9.92 6.80 9.29
CA ALA A 18 10.70 7.78 10.03
C ALA A 18 10.07 9.19 10.02
N TYR A 19 9.25 9.54 9.02
CA TYR A 19 8.67 10.87 8.83
C TYR A 19 7.27 10.83 8.17
N GLU A 20 6.29 11.57 8.69
CA GLU A 20 4.91 11.58 8.17
C GLU A 20 4.72 12.26 6.78
N VAL A 21 5.78 12.46 6.00
CA VAL A 21 5.79 13.27 4.76
C VAL A 21 4.68 12.86 3.79
N LEU A 22 4.42 11.55 3.67
CA LEU A 22 3.38 11.03 2.79
C LEU A 22 2.13 10.49 3.49
N HIS A 23 2.02 10.53 4.83
CA HIS A 23 0.89 9.94 5.58
C HIS A 23 -0.49 10.36 5.06
N LYS A 24 -0.57 11.51 4.38
CA LYS A 24 -1.82 12.03 3.81
C LYS A 24 -2.15 11.52 2.40
N ARG A 25 -1.28 10.77 1.74
CA ARG A 25 -1.55 10.23 0.39
C ARG A 25 -2.28 8.89 0.49
N ILE A 26 -3.58 8.95 0.27
CA ILE A 26 -4.47 7.80 0.22
C ILE A 26 -4.66 7.39 -1.24
N PHE A 27 -4.32 6.15 -1.58
CA PHE A 27 -4.59 5.56 -2.88
C PHE A 27 -5.64 4.46 -2.71
N ILE A 28 -6.77 4.58 -3.41
CA ILE A 28 -7.81 3.55 -3.35
C ILE A 28 -7.60 2.63 -4.54
N VAL A 29 -7.33 1.35 -4.27
CA VAL A 29 -7.14 0.32 -5.30
C VAL A 29 -8.03 -0.88 -5.01
N THR A 30 -8.46 -1.56 -6.07
CA THR A 30 -9.06 -2.89 -5.91
C THR A 30 -7.92 -3.89 -5.87
N LEU A 31 -7.78 -4.61 -4.75
CA LEU A 31 -6.73 -5.60 -4.55
C LEU A 31 -7.39 -6.89 -4.11
N ASP A 32 -7.01 -8.02 -4.69
CA ASP A 32 -7.41 -9.31 -4.17
C ASP A 32 -6.25 -9.88 -3.35
N LEU A 33 -6.42 -9.88 -2.03
CA LEU A 33 -5.41 -10.41 -1.11
C LEU A 33 -5.37 -11.95 -1.11
N THR A 34 -6.33 -12.61 -1.77
CA THR A 34 -6.37 -14.09 -1.88
C THR A 34 -5.63 -14.61 -3.10
N LEU A 35 -5.32 -13.74 -4.08
CA LEU A 35 -4.62 -14.14 -5.29
C LEU A 35 -3.12 -14.26 -5.06
N PRO A 36 -2.47 -15.31 -5.58
CA PRO A 36 -1.02 -15.39 -5.57
C PRO A 36 -0.40 -14.21 -6.32
N GLY A 37 0.67 -13.62 -5.76
CA GLY A 37 1.40 -12.50 -6.37
C GLY A 37 0.94 -11.11 -5.96
N TYR A 38 0.02 -10.98 -5.00
CA TYR A 38 -0.39 -9.68 -4.44
C TYR A 38 0.80 -8.91 -3.83
N GLU A 39 1.76 -9.60 -3.21
CA GLU A 39 3.00 -9.01 -2.68
C GLU A 39 3.75 -8.24 -3.78
N GLY A 40 3.98 -8.86 -4.95
CA GLY A 40 4.63 -8.19 -6.08
C GLY A 40 3.81 -7.05 -6.70
N ILE A 41 2.52 -6.93 -6.40
CA ILE A 41 1.71 -5.75 -6.75
C ILE A 41 1.98 -4.62 -5.74
N LEU A 42 2.03 -4.94 -4.44
CA LEU A 42 2.35 -3.99 -3.37
C LEU A 42 3.77 -3.42 -3.53
N ASP A 43 4.75 -4.27 -3.83
CA ASP A 43 6.15 -3.88 -4.10
C ASP A 43 6.23 -2.84 -5.22
N ARG A 44 5.55 -3.11 -6.33
CA ARG A 44 5.53 -2.20 -7.49
C ARG A 44 4.91 -0.84 -7.14
N HIS A 45 3.87 -0.83 -6.33
CA HIS A 45 3.25 0.42 -5.89
C HIS A 45 4.20 1.21 -4.98
N LEU A 46 4.84 0.56 -4.00
CA LEU A 46 5.80 1.24 -3.12
C LEU A 46 7.03 1.75 -3.87
N GLN A 47 7.55 0.98 -4.82
CA GLN A 47 8.69 1.41 -5.64
C GLN A 47 8.34 2.63 -6.50
N ALA A 48 7.16 2.63 -7.13
CA ALA A 48 6.68 3.77 -7.92
C ALA A 48 6.54 5.03 -7.07
N LEU A 49 6.06 4.89 -5.83
CA LEU A 49 5.86 6.00 -4.90
C LEU A 49 7.16 6.52 -4.32
N THR A 50 8.08 5.63 -3.95
CA THR A 50 9.43 6.02 -3.51
C THR A 50 10.13 6.83 -4.61
N ARG A 51 10.00 6.40 -5.87
CA ARG A 51 10.52 7.15 -7.02
C ARG A 51 9.86 8.52 -7.17
N ALA A 52 8.55 8.62 -6.96
CA ALA A 52 7.82 9.89 -7.03
C ALA A 52 8.22 10.85 -5.90
N ALA A 53 8.44 10.34 -4.68
CA ALA A 53 8.92 11.11 -3.53
C ALA A 53 10.32 11.66 -3.78
N LEU A 54 11.25 10.81 -4.25
CA LEU A 54 12.59 11.23 -4.65
C LEU A 54 12.57 12.31 -5.75
N ALA A 55 11.67 12.17 -6.74
CA ALA A 55 11.49 13.17 -7.79
C ALA A 55 10.94 14.51 -7.28
N ALA A 56 10.16 14.50 -6.20
CA ALA A 56 9.67 15.68 -5.51
C ALA A 56 10.70 16.28 -4.52
N HIS A 57 11.92 15.75 -4.46
CA HIS A 57 12.96 16.08 -3.47
C HIS A 57 12.58 15.75 -2.02
N GLU A 58 11.66 14.80 -1.83
CA GLU A 58 11.25 14.28 -0.52
C GLU A 58 11.82 12.86 -0.34
N PRO A 59 12.98 12.68 0.33
CA PRO A 59 13.54 11.35 0.56
C PRO A 59 12.70 10.55 1.56
N MET A 60 12.42 9.28 1.24
CA MET A 60 11.83 8.31 2.17
C MET A 60 12.92 7.42 2.75
N SER A 61 13.09 7.44 4.07
CA SER A 61 14.12 6.63 4.76
C SER A 61 13.61 5.23 5.11
N ALA A 62 12.32 5.07 5.40
CA ALA A 62 11.69 3.80 5.76
C ALA A 62 10.29 3.69 5.15
N PRO A 63 10.16 3.48 3.82
CA PRO A 63 8.86 3.48 3.17
C PRO A 63 7.95 2.34 3.68
N ARG A 64 6.73 2.69 4.07
CA ARG A 64 5.69 1.78 4.58
C ARG A 64 4.38 1.97 3.83
N LEU A 65 3.62 0.88 3.72
CA LEU A 65 2.34 0.80 3.06
C LEU A 65 1.35 0.03 3.94
N GLU A 66 0.32 0.71 4.40
CA GLU A 66 -0.80 0.10 5.09
C GLU A 66 -1.93 -0.18 4.11
N VAL A 67 -2.37 -1.43 4.05
CA VAL A 67 -3.60 -1.84 3.37
C VAL A 67 -4.73 -1.77 4.38
N ARG A 68 -5.73 -0.94 4.10
CA ARG A 68 -6.91 -0.76 4.92
C ARG A 68 -8.15 -1.15 4.16
N ASP A 69 -9.15 -1.73 4.81
CA ASP A 69 -10.44 -1.99 4.19
C ASP A 69 -11.09 -0.66 3.77
N ALA A 70 -11.57 -0.58 2.53
CA ALA A 70 -12.03 0.70 1.99
C ALA A 70 -13.37 1.18 2.57
N VAL A 71 -14.13 0.31 3.23
CA VAL A 71 -15.44 0.62 3.82
C VAL A 71 -15.28 0.99 5.29
N THR A 72 -14.59 0.15 6.05
CA THR A 72 -14.44 0.26 7.51
C THR A 72 -13.20 1.07 7.92
N GLY A 73 -12.19 1.19 7.04
CA GLY A 73 -10.92 1.82 7.34
C GLY A 73 -10.01 0.99 8.27
N ALA A 74 -10.43 -0.24 8.60
CA ALA A 74 -9.66 -1.16 9.44
C ALA A 74 -8.34 -1.51 8.76
N LEU A 75 -7.26 -1.56 9.54
CA LEU A 75 -5.97 -2.05 9.05
C LEU A 75 -6.08 -3.54 8.78
N VAL A 76 -5.76 -3.93 7.56
CA VAL A 76 -5.80 -5.31 7.07
C VAL A 76 -4.38 -5.87 6.99
N LEU A 77 -3.43 -5.05 6.53
CA LEU A 77 -2.04 -5.44 6.38
C LEU A 77 -1.12 -4.22 6.52
N ASP A 78 0.03 -4.39 7.17
CA ASP A 78 1.13 -3.42 7.23
C ASP A 78 2.33 -4.02 6.49
N TRP A 79 2.80 -3.31 5.46
CA TRP A 79 3.86 -3.77 4.57
C TRP A 79 5.01 -2.76 4.51
N SER A 80 6.25 -3.25 4.59
CA SER A 80 7.43 -2.39 4.80
C SER A 80 8.56 -2.58 3.79
N GLY A 81 8.29 -3.06 2.57
CA GLY A 81 9.35 -3.09 1.55
C GLY A 81 10.35 -4.23 1.63
N ALA A 82 10.15 -5.20 2.54
CA ALA A 82 11.13 -6.25 2.85
C ALA A 82 10.96 -7.50 1.98
#